data_AF-A0A8T5J9U8-F1
#
_entry.id   AF-A0A8T5J9U8-F1
#
_cell.length_a   1.000
_cell.length_b   1.000
_cell.length_c   1.000
_cell.angle_alpha   90.00
_cell.angle_beta   90.00
_cell.angle_gamma   90.00
#
_symmetry.space_group_name_H-M   'P 1'
#
loop_
_entity.id
_entity.type
_entity.pdbx_description
1 polymer ?
#
loop_
_entity_poly.entity_id
_entity_poly.type
_entity_poly.pdbx_seq_one_letter_code
_entity_poly.pdbx_strand_id
1 'polypeptide(L)'
;MELTEKIIGLQNTGATEEQIIQQLQNEGNSPKAIYDSLNQVQVKNAISPPQMASQDPNQPNALQEMQEYPPANFNPNQAPAPENVQGQVAPEMQAPPAQEQAPMQEYAAPQEQPQDYYNQTPQAYPQDQNYPYQQEYTSTETISEIAEQVVLEKFDDFEEKMSDLTNFKDLIESRVDDLNNRLKKIEQSISTLNSAVIGKVGEVAQNNALIHRDLDNLHGTVSKLMNPLVDNLNALEKKKK
;
A
#
# COMPACT_ATOMS: atom_id res chain seq x y z
N MET A 1 11.17 9.08 11.43
CA MET A 1 12.52 8.94 10.83
C MET A 1 13.25 7.71 11.37
N GLU A 2 13.08 7.34 12.64
CA GLU A 2 13.71 6.15 13.22
C GLU A 2 13.30 4.82 12.54
N LEU A 3 12.02 4.67 12.18
CA LEU A 3 11.50 3.47 11.49
C LEU A 3 12.09 3.30 10.08
N THR A 4 12.19 4.39 9.32
CA THR A 4 12.72 4.42 7.95
C THR A 4 14.19 3.97 7.92
N GLU A 5 15.02 4.44 8.86
CA GLU A 5 16.43 4.05 8.96
C GLU A 5 16.59 2.58 9.35
N LYS A 6 15.74 2.09 10.25
CA LYS A 6 15.72 0.68 10.65
C LYS A 6 15.34 -0.25 9.49
N ILE A 7 14.35 0.13 8.69
CA ILE A 7 13.95 -0.61 7.48
C ILE A 7 15.11 -0.68 6.49
N ILE A 8 15.80 0.44 6.24
CA ILE A 8 16.99 0.47 5.36
C ILE A 8 18.08 -0.47 5.90
N GLY A 9 18.33 -0.45 7.20
CA GLY A 9 19.29 -1.36 7.85
C GLY A 9 18.93 -2.83 7.64
N LEU A 10 17.67 -3.19 7.85
CA LEU A 10 17.19 -4.57 7.67
C LEU A 10 17.21 -5.01 6.19
N GLN A 11 16.85 -4.12 5.26
CA GLN A 11 16.98 -4.40 3.82
C GLN A 11 18.44 -4.65 3.41
N ASN A 12 19.38 -3.87 3.96
CA ASN A 12 20.81 -4.06 3.70
C ASN A 12 21.35 -5.39 4.27
N THR A 13 20.68 -5.98 5.27
CA THR A 13 21.00 -7.33 5.78
C THR A 13 20.36 -8.47 4.97
N GLY A 14 19.62 -8.15 3.90
CA GLY A 14 18.95 -9.14 3.04
C GLY A 14 17.61 -9.65 3.59
N ALA A 15 17.04 -8.98 4.59
CA ALA A 15 15.71 -9.33 5.09
C ALA A 15 14.63 -8.99 4.05
N THR A 16 13.68 -9.91 3.87
CA THR A 16 12.52 -9.69 3.00
C THR A 16 11.55 -8.69 3.63
N GLU A 17 10.75 -8.02 2.81
CA GLU A 17 9.77 -7.03 3.29
C GLU A 17 8.77 -7.64 4.29
N GLU A 18 8.34 -8.89 4.08
CA GLU A 18 7.48 -9.62 5.02
C GLU A 18 8.16 -9.85 6.38
N GLN A 19 9.45 -10.20 6.39
CA GLN A 19 10.23 -10.37 7.62
C GLN A 19 10.41 -9.05 8.36
N ILE A 20 10.64 -7.95 7.62
CA ILE A 20 10.75 -6.61 8.18
C ILE A 20 9.43 -6.19 8.84
N ILE A 21 8.29 -6.45 8.18
CA ILE A 21 6.96 -6.14 8.71
C ILE A 21 6.72 -6.90 10.01
N GLN A 22 6.95 -8.21 10.03
CA GLN A 22 6.75 -9.02 11.25
C GLN A 22 7.67 -8.58 12.38
N GLN A 23 8.93 -8.28 12.09
CA GLN A 23 9.88 -7.82 13.10
C GLN A 23 9.44 -6.47 13.70
N LEU A 24 9.05 -5.51 12.87
CA LEU A 24 8.63 -4.20 13.34
C LEU A 24 7.29 -4.25 14.10
N GLN A 25 6.39 -5.15 13.72
CA GLN A 25 5.15 -5.41 14.47
C GLN A 25 5.43 -5.99 15.85
N ASN A 26 6.36 -6.94 15.96
CA ASN A 26 6.78 -7.53 17.24
C ASN A 26 7.43 -6.51 18.18
N GLU A 27 8.02 -5.46 17.62
CA GLU A 27 8.58 -4.33 18.36
C GLU A 27 7.54 -3.27 18.75
N GLY A 28 6.26 -3.52 18.45
CA GLY A 28 5.14 -2.66 18.85
C GLY A 28 4.87 -1.50 17.89
N ASN A 29 5.46 -1.50 16.69
CA ASN A 29 5.16 -0.46 15.69
C ASN A 29 3.78 -0.71 15.05
N SER A 30 3.03 0.36 14.85
CA SER A 30 1.71 0.25 14.20
C SER A 30 1.83 -0.17 12.74
N PRO A 31 0.91 -1.00 12.21
CA PRO A 31 0.94 -1.43 10.81
C PRO A 31 1.02 -0.26 9.83
N LYS A 32 0.25 0.81 10.11
CA LYS A 32 0.25 2.03 9.29
C LYS A 32 1.62 2.69 9.22
N ALA A 33 2.30 2.85 10.36
CA ALA A 33 3.62 3.47 10.41
C ALA A 33 4.67 2.66 9.62
N ILE A 34 4.55 1.33 9.64
CA ILE A 34 5.42 0.41 8.89
C ILE A 34 5.24 0.61 7.39
N TYR A 35 3.99 0.57 6.90
CA TYR A 35 3.69 0.77 5.48
C TYR A 35 4.11 2.15 4.98
N ASP A 36 3.83 3.21 5.74
CA ASP A 36 4.24 4.58 5.38
C ASP A 36 5.77 4.69 5.25
N SER A 37 6.51 4.03 6.14
CA SER A 37 7.98 4.07 6.13
C SER A 37 8.59 3.18 5.05
N LEU A 38 7.99 2.02 4.74
CA LEU A 38 8.38 1.16 3.62
C LEU A 38 8.24 1.91 2.29
N ASN A 39 7.10 2.55 2.06
CA ASN A 39 6.87 3.38 0.88
C ASN A 39 7.90 4.51 0.79
N GLN A 40 8.22 5.15 1.92
CA GLN A 40 9.25 6.19 1.95
C GLN A 40 10.65 5.67 1.57
N VAL A 41 11.02 4.45 1.98
CA VAL A 41 12.30 3.82 1.59
C VAL A 41 12.32 3.45 0.10
N GLN A 42 11.23 2.87 -0.42
CA GLN A 42 11.13 2.54 -1.85
C GLN A 42 11.27 3.78 -2.72
N VAL A 43 10.60 4.88 -2.33
CA VAL A 43 10.71 6.18 -3.00
C VAL A 43 12.12 6.74 -2.88
N LYS A 44 12.77 6.64 -1.71
CA LYS A 44 14.15 7.09 -1.50
C LYS A 44 15.15 6.32 -2.38
N ASN A 45 14.98 5.00 -2.51
CA ASN A 45 15.80 4.15 -3.38
C ASN A 45 15.57 4.47 -4.86
N ALA A 46 14.34 4.81 -5.26
CA ALA A 46 14.00 5.20 -6.63
C ALA A 46 14.50 6.61 -7.01
N ILE A 47 14.59 7.52 -6.03
CA ILE A 47 15.08 8.89 -6.22
C ILE A 47 16.60 8.99 -6.12
N SER A 48 17.27 8.01 -5.51
CA SER A 48 18.72 7.88 -5.60
C SER A 48 19.10 7.41 -7.03
N PRO A 49 19.62 8.28 -7.91
CA PRO A 49 20.26 7.80 -9.13
C PRO A 49 21.39 6.83 -8.73
N PRO A 50 21.73 5.83 -9.56
CA PRO A 50 22.94 5.05 -9.35
C PRO A 50 24.09 6.06 -9.31
N GLN A 51 24.58 6.33 -8.11
CA GLN A 51 25.83 7.03 -7.93
C GLN A 51 26.84 6.17 -8.66
N MET A 52 27.37 6.72 -9.76
CA MET A 52 28.59 6.23 -10.38
C MET A 52 29.60 6.13 -9.25
N ALA A 53 29.80 4.91 -8.76
CA ALA A 53 30.79 4.61 -7.77
C ALA A 53 32.13 5.00 -8.38
N SER A 54 32.75 6.00 -7.76
CA SER A 54 34.14 6.37 -7.92
C SER A 54 34.98 5.10 -8.00
N GLN A 55 35.75 4.98 -9.07
CA GLN A 55 36.70 3.92 -9.33
C GLN A 55 37.60 3.66 -8.12
N ASP A 56 37.44 2.51 -7.48
CA ASP A 56 38.49 1.86 -6.71
C ASP A 56 39.14 0.80 -7.62
N PRO A 57 40.43 0.92 -7.99
CA PRO A 57 41.06 0.05 -8.99
C PRO A 57 41.34 -1.40 -8.56
N ASN A 58 40.91 -1.87 -7.37
CA ASN A 58 41.50 -3.08 -6.79
C ASN A 58 40.51 -4.20 -6.39
N GLN A 59 39.45 -4.45 -7.16
CA GLN A 59 38.74 -5.74 -7.08
C GLN A 59 38.60 -6.46 -8.43
N PRO A 60 38.92 -7.77 -8.49
CA PRO A 60 38.81 -8.56 -9.71
C PRO A 60 37.36 -8.84 -10.09
N ASN A 61 37.01 -8.46 -11.31
CA ASN A 61 35.76 -8.77 -12.02
C ASN A 61 35.53 -10.29 -12.10
N ALA A 62 34.36 -10.75 -11.63
CA ALA A 62 33.73 -11.98 -12.12
C ALA A 62 32.67 -11.60 -13.16
N LEU A 63 33.09 -11.61 -14.43
CA LEU A 63 32.22 -11.68 -15.59
C LEU A 63 31.49 -13.02 -15.58
N GLN A 64 30.15 -13.01 -15.50
CA GLN A 64 29.34 -14.19 -15.84
C GLN A 64 28.07 -13.80 -16.60
N GLU A 65 28.14 -14.09 -17.91
CA GLU A 65 27.08 -14.41 -18.89
C GLU A 65 25.96 -13.39 -19.15
N MET A 66 26.26 -12.52 -20.11
CA MET A 66 25.29 -11.83 -20.96
C MET A 66 24.79 -12.82 -22.02
N GLN A 67 23.63 -13.45 -21.79
CA GLN A 67 22.96 -14.28 -22.80
C GLN A 67 22.16 -13.38 -23.76
N GLU A 68 22.62 -13.37 -25.00
CA GLU A 68 22.11 -12.63 -26.15
C GLU A 68 20.70 -13.13 -26.55
N TYR A 69 19.68 -12.27 -26.46
CA TYR A 69 18.35 -12.54 -27.01
C TYR A 69 18.17 -11.77 -28.33
N PRO A 70 17.71 -12.41 -29.43
CA PRO A 70 17.40 -11.73 -30.67
C PRO A 70 16.11 -10.89 -30.55
N PRO A 71 15.93 -9.82 -31.35
CA PRO A 71 14.74 -8.99 -31.28
C PRO A 71 13.50 -9.74 -31.78
N ALA A 72 12.48 -9.88 -30.93
CA ALA A 72 11.18 -10.38 -31.32
C ALA A 72 10.41 -9.31 -32.11
N ASN A 73 10.02 -9.66 -33.32
CA ASN A 73 9.25 -8.85 -34.26
C ASN A 73 7.81 -8.71 -33.71
N PHE A 74 7.39 -7.48 -33.37
CA PHE A 74 6.03 -7.20 -32.92
C PHE A 74 5.08 -7.17 -34.13
N ASN A 75 4.18 -8.17 -34.24
CA ASN A 75 3.08 -8.17 -35.19
C ASN A 75 1.75 -7.94 -34.43
N PRO A 76 1.05 -6.81 -34.61
CA PRO A 76 -0.05 -6.39 -33.73
C PRO A 76 -1.42 -7.01 -34.05
N ASN A 77 -1.47 -8.22 -34.62
CA ASN A 77 -2.74 -8.80 -35.03
C ASN A 77 -2.84 -10.30 -34.72
N GLN A 78 -3.09 -10.64 -33.45
CA GLN A 78 -3.64 -11.93 -33.03
C GLN A 78 -4.13 -11.87 -31.58
N ALA A 79 -5.43 -12.12 -31.40
CA ALA A 79 -6.07 -12.31 -30.09
C ALA A 79 -5.77 -13.74 -29.58
N PRO A 80 -5.49 -13.97 -28.28
CA PRO A 80 -5.39 -15.33 -27.75
C PRO A 80 -6.78 -15.93 -27.47
N ALA A 81 -7.00 -17.14 -27.97
CA ALA A 81 -8.08 -18.03 -27.57
C ALA A 81 -7.69 -18.80 -26.28
N PRO A 82 -8.66 -19.27 -25.47
CA PRO A 82 -8.38 -19.97 -24.22
C PRO A 82 -8.07 -21.45 -24.44
N GLU A 83 -6.98 -21.94 -23.83
CA GLU A 83 -6.60 -23.35 -23.84
C GLU A 83 -6.93 -24.01 -22.49
N ASN A 84 -7.66 -25.12 -22.59
CA ASN A 84 -8.05 -26.02 -21.51
C ASN A 84 -6.82 -26.72 -20.91
N VAL A 85 -6.73 -26.78 -19.58
CA VAL A 85 -6.00 -27.84 -18.88
C VAL A 85 -6.80 -28.34 -17.70
N GLN A 86 -7.13 -29.62 -17.78
CA GLN A 86 -7.95 -30.40 -16.87
C GLN A 86 -7.03 -31.27 -16.01
N GLY A 87 -7.17 -31.19 -14.68
CA GLY A 87 -6.99 -32.30 -13.76
C GLY A 87 -5.66 -32.40 -12.99
N GLN A 88 -5.66 -31.96 -11.73
CA GLN A 88 -5.18 -32.76 -10.58
C GLN A 88 -5.74 -32.18 -9.27
N VAL A 89 -6.44 -33.03 -8.53
CA VAL A 89 -7.14 -32.73 -7.26
C VAL A 89 -6.26 -33.13 -6.07
N ALA A 90 -6.08 -32.22 -5.12
CA ALA A 90 -5.58 -32.46 -3.75
C ALA A 90 -6.13 -31.36 -2.80
N PRO A 91 -6.30 -31.64 -1.49
CA PRO A 91 -7.43 -31.13 -0.70
C PRO A 91 -7.28 -29.71 -0.15
N GLU A 92 -8.41 -29.00 -0.08
CA GLU A 92 -8.60 -27.74 0.65
C GLU A 92 -8.22 -27.89 2.14
N MET A 93 -7.27 -27.07 2.59
CA MET A 93 -7.22 -26.61 3.97
C MET A 93 -7.92 -25.26 4.04
N GLN A 94 -9.14 -25.28 4.60
CA GLN A 94 -9.89 -24.09 4.99
C GLN A 94 -9.11 -23.31 6.04
N ALA A 95 -8.68 -22.09 5.69
CA ALA A 95 -8.30 -21.07 6.66
C ALA A 95 -9.56 -20.38 7.19
N PRO A 96 -9.70 -20.18 8.51
CA PRO A 96 -10.87 -19.54 9.10
C PRO A 96 -10.91 -18.02 8.77
N PRO A 97 -12.11 -17.43 8.62
CA PRO A 97 -12.25 -15.99 8.40
C PRO A 97 -11.90 -15.19 9.66
N ALA A 98 -11.08 -14.16 9.47
CA ALA A 98 -10.76 -13.18 10.50
C ALA A 98 -12.01 -12.36 10.85
N GLN A 99 -12.46 -12.48 12.10
CA GLN A 99 -13.55 -11.67 12.66
C GLN A 99 -13.05 -10.26 12.98
N GLU A 100 -13.85 -9.28 12.57
CA GLU A 100 -13.78 -7.88 12.98
C GLU A 100 -13.84 -7.72 14.51
N GLN A 101 -12.89 -6.96 15.04
CA GLN A 101 -12.84 -6.55 16.44
C GLN A 101 -13.84 -5.40 16.69
N ALA A 102 -14.81 -5.66 17.56
CA ALA A 102 -15.62 -4.65 18.27
C ALA A 102 -14.97 -4.31 19.64
N PRO A 103 -15.27 -3.14 20.24
CA PRO A 103 -14.48 -2.57 21.33
C PRO A 103 -14.71 -3.27 22.68
N MET A 104 -13.61 -3.52 23.42
CA MET A 104 -13.65 -4.04 24.80
C MET A 104 -14.25 -3.00 25.75
N GLN A 105 -15.39 -3.35 26.36
CA GLN A 105 -15.85 -2.79 27.61
C GLN A 105 -15.28 -3.60 28.78
N GLU A 106 -14.56 -2.88 29.64
CA GLU A 106 -14.03 -3.29 30.92
C GLU A 106 -15.17 -3.70 31.87
N TYR A 107 -15.21 -4.98 32.28
CA TYR A 107 -16.00 -5.40 33.43
C TYR A 107 -15.28 -6.46 34.27
N ALA A 108 -15.33 -6.20 35.56
CA ALA A 108 -14.65 -6.87 36.65
C ALA A 108 -15.06 -8.34 36.84
N ALA A 109 -14.10 -9.13 37.31
CA ALA A 109 -14.29 -10.49 37.81
C ALA A 109 -15.10 -10.51 39.13
N PRO A 110 -15.91 -11.56 39.34
CA PRO A 110 -16.11 -12.10 40.68
C PRO A 110 -15.58 -13.53 40.81
N GLN A 111 -14.87 -13.74 41.92
CA GLN A 111 -14.33 -15.00 42.41
C GLN A 111 -15.39 -16.09 42.61
N GLU A 112 -14.97 -17.31 42.30
CA GLU A 112 -15.60 -18.58 42.68
C GLU A 112 -15.70 -18.73 44.20
N GLN A 113 -16.86 -19.19 44.69
CA GLN A 113 -16.98 -19.87 45.98
C GLN A 113 -17.72 -21.21 45.82
N PRO A 114 -17.38 -22.23 46.62
CA PRO A 114 -17.79 -23.62 46.41
C PRO A 114 -19.20 -23.88 46.95
N GLN A 115 -20.05 -24.55 46.17
CA GLN A 115 -21.33 -25.06 46.68
C GLN A 115 -21.13 -26.38 47.45
N ASP A 116 -21.39 -26.29 48.75
CA ASP A 116 -21.59 -27.42 49.65
C ASP A 116 -22.84 -28.22 49.27
N TYR A 117 -22.63 -29.53 49.16
CA TYR A 117 -23.62 -30.55 48.87
C TYR A 117 -24.22 -31.05 50.19
N TYR A 118 -25.48 -30.71 50.49
CA TYR A 118 -26.23 -31.36 51.57
C TYR A 118 -27.65 -31.75 51.17
N ASN A 119 -27.94 -33.00 51.50
CA ASN A 119 -29.22 -33.70 51.53
C ASN A 119 -30.41 -32.86 52.02
N GLN A 120 -31.56 -33.02 51.38
CA GLN A 120 -32.86 -32.88 52.04
C GLN A 120 -33.79 -34.05 51.72
N THR A 121 -34.20 -34.71 52.80
CA THR A 121 -35.23 -35.74 52.91
C THR A 121 -36.64 -35.18 52.69
N PRO A 122 -37.62 -36.01 52.28
CA PRO A 122 -39.00 -35.57 52.08
C PRO A 122 -39.74 -35.51 53.43
N GLN A 123 -40.26 -34.33 53.79
CA GLN A 123 -41.20 -34.19 54.91
C GLN A 123 -42.56 -33.71 54.40
N ALA A 124 -43.55 -34.56 54.62
CA ALA A 124 -44.96 -34.36 54.34
C ALA A 124 -45.68 -33.68 55.53
N TYR A 125 -46.90 -33.18 55.25
CA TYR A 125 -47.94 -32.53 56.08
C TYR A 125 -48.03 -30.99 55.96
N PRO A 126 -49.22 -30.37 56.15
CA PRO A 126 -50.51 -30.66 55.50
C PRO A 126 -51.20 -29.38 54.96
N GLN A 127 -52.23 -29.64 54.16
CA GLN A 127 -53.35 -28.78 53.79
C GLN A 127 -53.90 -27.91 54.95
N ASP A 128 -53.92 -26.59 54.78
CA ASP A 128 -55.08 -25.67 54.94
C ASP A 128 -54.59 -24.22 55.13
N GLN A 129 -54.91 -23.32 54.20
CA GLN A 129 -55.50 -22.02 54.51
C GLN A 129 -55.76 -21.21 53.24
N ASN A 130 -57.03 -21.24 52.86
CA ASN A 130 -57.71 -20.34 51.95
C ASN A 130 -57.59 -18.89 52.44
N TYR A 131 -56.69 -18.10 51.83
CA TYR A 131 -56.69 -16.65 51.88
C TYR A 131 -56.92 -16.12 50.46
N PRO A 132 -58.01 -15.38 50.19
CA PRO A 132 -58.15 -14.66 48.95
C PRO A 132 -57.29 -13.39 49.06
N TYR A 133 -55.99 -13.52 48.80
CA TYR A 133 -55.22 -12.37 48.35
C TYR A 133 -55.71 -12.06 46.94
N GLN A 134 -56.47 -10.97 46.81
CA GLN A 134 -56.53 -10.24 45.55
C GLN A 134 -55.11 -9.78 45.24
N GLN A 135 -54.34 -10.64 44.58
CA GLN A 135 -53.28 -10.20 43.70
C GLN A 135 -53.97 -9.39 42.63
N GLU A 136 -53.85 -8.08 42.76
CA GLU A 136 -54.03 -7.17 41.64
C GLU A 136 -52.97 -7.56 40.62
N TYR A 137 -53.36 -8.50 39.76
CA TYR A 137 -52.65 -8.89 38.55
C TYR A 137 -52.50 -7.61 37.73
N THR A 138 -51.43 -6.85 37.98
CA THR A 138 -50.73 -6.16 36.89
C THR A 138 -50.36 -7.29 35.94
N SER A 139 -51.27 -7.52 35.02
CA SER A 139 -51.45 -8.80 34.38
C SER A 139 -50.21 -9.07 33.56
N THR A 140 -49.67 -10.29 33.63
CA THR A 140 -48.58 -10.71 32.73
C THR A 140 -48.93 -10.42 31.27
N GLU A 141 -50.22 -10.40 30.93
CA GLU A 141 -50.74 -9.93 29.65
C GLU A 141 -50.46 -8.44 29.39
N THR A 142 -50.68 -7.54 30.34
CA THR A 142 -50.36 -6.11 30.21
C THR A 142 -48.86 -5.87 30.13
N ILE A 143 -48.07 -6.63 30.90
CA ILE A 143 -46.61 -6.58 30.83
C ILE A 143 -46.11 -7.11 29.47
N SER A 144 -46.74 -8.17 28.95
CA SER A 144 -46.45 -8.72 27.62
C SER A 144 -46.79 -7.74 26.51
N GLU A 145 -47.94 -7.07 26.59
CA GLU A 145 -48.37 -6.06 25.61
C GLU A 145 -47.41 -4.86 25.58
N ILE A 146 -47.00 -4.36 26.75
CA ILE A 146 -45.99 -3.29 26.85
C ILE A 146 -44.64 -3.78 26.29
N ALA A 147 -44.23 -5.01 26.61
CA ALA A 147 -42.97 -5.57 26.10
C ALA A 147 -42.99 -5.72 24.58
N GLU A 148 -44.09 -6.21 24.01
CA GLU A 148 -44.25 -6.39 22.57
C GLU A 148 -44.25 -5.02 21.85
N GLN A 149 -44.93 -4.02 22.40
CA GLN A 149 -44.92 -2.67 21.86
C GLN A 149 -43.52 -2.03 21.89
N VAL A 150 -42.79 -2.18 23.00
CA VAL A 150 -41.41 -1.66 23.12
C VAL A 150 -40.46 -2.39 22.16
N VAL A 151 -40.63 -3.70 21.96
CA VAL A 151 -39.82 -4.47 21.00
C VAL A 151 -40.10 -4.00 19.57
N LEU A 152 -41.36 -3.78 19.20
CA LEU A 152 -41.73 -3.27 17.87
C LEU A 152 -41.15 -1.88 17.62
N GLU A 153 -41.29 -0.96 18.58
CA GLU A 153 -40.74 0.40 18.46
C GLU A 153 -39.21 0.36 18.30
N LYS A 154 -38.52 -0.50 19.05
CA LYS A 154 -37.06 -0.66 18.91
C LYS A 154 -36.66 -1.35 17.62
N PHE A 155 -37.51 -2.22 17.06
CA PHE A 155 -37.28 -2.86 15.78
C PHE A 155 -37.45 -1.86 14.62
N ASP A 156 -38.48 -1.00 14.70
CA ASP A 156 -38.69 0.09 13.73
C ASP A 156 -37.51 1.08 13.75
N ASP A 157 -37.05 1.51 14.94
CA ASP A 157 -35.85 2.34 15.10
C ASP A 157 -34.59 1.68 14.49
N PHE A 158 -34.52 0.33 14.55
CA PHE A 158 -33.42 -0.44 14.01
C PHE A 158 -33.50 -0.54 12.48
N GLU A 159 -34.68 -0.76 11.92
CA GLU A 159 -34.90 -0.76 10.47
C GLU A 159 -34.54 0.61 9.85
N GLU A 160 -34.91 1.70 10.51
CA GLU A 160 -34.55 3.06 10.06
C GLU A 160 -33.02 3.23 10.01
N LYS A 161 -32.31 2.85 11.08
CA LYS A 161 -30.84 2.91 11.11
C LYS A 161 -30.17 2.01 10.08
N MET A 162 -30.78 0.85 9.78
CA MET A 162 -30.27 -0.06 8.76
C MET A 162 -30.45 0.52 7.34
N SER A 163 -31.55 1.25 7.12
CA SER A 163 -31.76 2.03 5.90
C SER A 163 -30.70 3.11 5.73
N ASP A 164 -30.43 3.88 6.80
CA ASP A 164 -29.36 4.89 6.80
C ASP A 164 -27.97 4.28 6.55
N LEU A 165 -27.70 3.10 7.11
CA LEU A 165 -26.45 2.38 6.87
C LEU A 165 -26.31 1.95 5.40
N THR A 166 -27.41 1.55 4.77
CA THR A 166 -27.45 1.21 3.34
C THR A 166 -27.17 2.44 2.48
N ASN A 167 -27.83 3.56 2.79
CA ASN A 167 -27.57 4.83 2.10
C ASN A 167 -26.12 5.30 2.28
N PHE A 168 -25.56 5.12 3.48
CA PHE A 168 -24.15 5.41 3.75
C PHE A 168 -23.21 4.52 2.94
N LYS A 169 -23.49 3.21 2.85
CA LYS A 169 -22.73 2.27 2.01
C LYS A 169 -22.73 2.73 0.55
N ASP A 170 -23.89 3.05 0.00
CA ASP A 170 -24.02 3.51 -1.39
C ASP A 170 -23.26 4.83 -1.64
N LEU A 171 -23.34 5.76 -0.68
CA LEU A 171 -22.60 7.02 -0.75
C LEU A 171 -21.08 6.81 -0.71
N ILE A 172 -20.60 5.89 0.14
CA ILE A 172 -19.17 5.57 0.24
C ILE A 172 -18.69 4.84 -1.01
N GLU A 173 -19.44 3.87 -1.53
CA GLU A 173 -19.12 3.18 -2.79
C GLU A 173 -18.98 4.19 -3.93
N SER A 174 -19.95 5.11 -4.07
CA SER A 174 -19.89 6.17 -5.08
C SER A 174 -18.67 7.09 -4.91
N ARG A 175 -18.32 7.47 -3.67
CA ARG A 175 -17.13 8.30 -3.40
C ARG A 175 -15.83 7.56 -3.66
N VAL A 176 -15.74 6.28 -3.32
CA VAL A 176 -14.57 5.43 -3.59
C VAL A 176 -14.39 5.28 -5.10
N ASP A 177 -15.47 5.09 -5.84
CA ASP A 177 -15.42 5.01 -7.31
C ASP A 177 -14.98 6.34 -7.95
N ASP A 178 -15.47 7.49 -7.47
CA ASP A 178 -14.99 8.80 -7.93
C ASP A 178 -13.49 8.98 -7.65
N LEU A 179 -13.04 8.62 -6.43
CA LEU A 179 -11.63 8.70 -6.06
C LEU A 179 -10.76 7.81 -6.95
N ASN A 180 -11.18 6.57 -7.22
CA ASN A 180 -10.49 5.66 -8.12
C ASN A 180 -10.38 6.23 -9.54
N ASN A 181 -11.44 6.83 -10.04
CA ASN A 181 -11.45 7.47 -11.37
C ASN A 181 -10.54 8.70 -11.42
N ARG A 182 -10.52 9.51 -10.37
CA ARG A 182 -9.61 10.65 -10.24
C ARG A 182 -8.16 10.21 -10.12
N LEU A 183 -7.87 9.15 -9.38
CA LEU A 183 -6.53 8.57 -9.26
C LEU A 183 -6.02 8.11 -10.63
N LYS A 184 -6.82 7.35 -11.39
CA LYS A 184 -6.47 6.93 -12.76
C LYS A 184 -6.16 8.11 -13.68
N LYS A 185 -6.94 9.19 -13.60
CA LYS A 185 -6.68 10.42 -14.37
C LYS A 185 -5.37 11.09 -13.95
N ILE A 186 -5.07 11.12 -12.64
CA ILE A 186 -3.80 11.64 -12.12
C ILE A 186 -2.63 10.80 -12.64
N GLU A 187 -2.72 9.47 -12.54
CA GLU A 187 -1.70 8.54 -13.08
C GLU A 187 -1.45 8.78 -14.57
N GLN A 188 -2.51 8.94 -15.37
CA GLN A 188 -2.39 9.24 -16.79
C GLN A 188 -1.73 10.61 -17.05
N SER A 189 -2.07 11.62 -16.24
CA SER A 189 -1.46 12.96 -16.35
C SER A 189 0.03 12.93 -16.00
N ILE A 190 0.44 12.16 -14.98
CA ILE A 190 1.83 11.97 -14.58
C ILE A 190 2.60 11.23 -15.67
N SER A 191 2.04 10.16 -16.25
CA SER A 191 2.65 9.44 -17.37
C SER A 191 2.88 10.34 -18.59
N THR A 192 1.89 11.18 -18.91
CA THR A 192 1.97 12.16 -20.00
C THR A 192 3.05 13.21 -19.70
N LEU A 193 3.09 13.72 -18.47
CA LEU A 193 4.10 14.68 -18.03
C LEU A 193 5.51 14.07 -18.11
N ASN A 194 5.72 12.86 -17.62
CA ASN A 194 7.01 12.17 -17.68
C ASN A 194 7.47 11.97 -19.13
N SER A 195 6.56 11.56 -20.02
CA SER A 195 6.86 11.42 -21.44
C SER A 195 7.26 12.76 -22.08
N ALA A 196 6.54 13.84 -21.75
CA ALA A 196 6.86 15.18 -22.24
C ALA A 196 8.19 15.70 -21.69
N VAL A 197 8.48 15.46 -20.40
CA VAL A 197 9.76 15.85 -19.77
C VAL A 197 10.93 15.08 -20.37
N ILE A 198 10.82 13.75 -20.50
CA ILE A 198 11.85 12.92 -21.13
C ILE A 198 12.08 13.37 -22.58
N GLY A 199 11.00 13.61 -23.33
CA GLY A 199 11.08 14.13 -24.69
C GLY A 199 11.81 15.47 -24.76
N LYS A 200 11.48 16.41 -23.87
CA LYS A 200 12.11 17.73 -23.85
C LYS A 200 13.56 17.69 -23.42
N VAL A 201 13.90 16.86 -22.42
CA VAL A 201 15.29 16.65 -21.99
C VAL A 201 16.10 16.00 -23.11
N GLY A 202 15.53 15.03 -23.83
CA GLY A 202 16.16 14.43 -25.02
C GLY A 202 16.42 15.44 -26.13
N GLU A 203 15.44 16.30 -26.44
CA GLU A 203 15.59 17.39 -27.41
C GLU A 203 16.69 18.39 -26.97
N VAL A 204 16.71 18.78 -25.70
CA VAL A 204 17.75 19.66 -25.14
C VAL A 204 19.14 19.01 -25.22
N ALA A 205 19.26 17.72 -24.90
CA ALA A 205 20.51 16.99 -25.00
C ALA A 205 21.02 16.91 -26.45
N GLN A 206 20.12 16.65 -27.41
CA GLN A 206 20.44 16.62 -28.84
C GLN A 206 20.85 18.01 -29.34
N ASN A 207 20.10 19.05 -28.98
CA ASN A 207 20.44 20.43 -29.33
C ASN A 207 21.78 20.85 -28.73
N ASN A 208 22.08 20.45 -27.49
CA ASN A 208 23.38 20.72 -26.88
C ASN A 208 24.52 20.01 -27.60
N ALA A 209 24.34 18.75 -28.00
CA ALA A 209 25.33 18.01 -28.78
C ALA A 209 25.60 18.67 -30.15
N LEU A 210 24.56 19.20 -30.81
CA LEU A 210 24.70 19.98 -32.04
C LEU A 210 25.47 21.28 -31.82
N ILE A 211 25.13 22.03 -30.77
CA ILE A 211 25.85 23.27 -30.41
C ILE A 211 27.33 22.97 -30.16
N HIS A 212 27.67 21.92 -29.40
CA HIS A 212 29.06 21.53 -29.18
C HIS A 212 29.80 21.24 -30.48
N ARG A 213 29.18 20.49 -31.40
CA ARG A 213 29.76 20.19 -32.71
C ARG A 213 29.98 21.46 -33.54
N ASP A 214 29.04 22.40 -33.52
CA ASP A 214 29.18 23.67 -34.23
C ASP A 214 30.27 24.54 -33.60
N LEU A 215 30.39 24.53 -32.28
CA LEU A 215 31.43 25.22 -31.54
C LEU A 215 32.82 24.64 -31.86
N ASP A 216 32.95 23.32 -31.98
CA ASP A 216 34.18 22.65 -32.42
C ASP A 216 34.54 23.00 -33.87
N ASN A 217 33.56 23.06 -34.77
CA ASN A 217 33.75 23.47 -36.16
C ASN A 217 34.18 24.95 -36.27
N LEU A 218 33.53 25.83 -35.49
CA LEU A 218 33.89 27.24 -35.41
C LEU A 218 35.29 27.41 -34.85
N HIS A 219 35.62 26.71 -33.76
CA HIS A 219 36.96 26.72 -33.18
C HIS A 219 37.99 26.25 -34.21
N GLY A 220 37.74 25.14 -34.90
CA GLY A 220 38.62 24.66 -35.97
C GLY A 220 38.78 25.66 -37.13
N THR A 221 37.72 26.38 -37.50
CA THR A 221 37.75 27.40 -38.56
C THR A 221 38.51 28.63 -38.10
N VAL A 222 38.26 29.11 -36.89
CA VAL A 222 38.95 30.25 -36.28
C VAL A 222 40.43 29.92 -36.10
N SER A 223 40.80 28.72 -35.63
CA SER A 223 42.20 28.29 -35.55
C SER A 223 42.86 28.27 -36.92
N LYS A 224 42.18 27.76 -37.96
CA LYS A 224 42.70 27.76 -39.34
C LYS A 224 42.89 29.16 -39.91
N LEU A 225 42.08 30.14 -39.50
CA LEU A 225 42.21 31.54 -39.93
C LEU A 225 43.24 32.32 -39.08
N MET A 226 43.26 32.10 -37.76
CA MET A 226 44.17 32.78 -36.84
C MET A 226 45.61 32.36 -37.02
N ASN A 227 45.89 31.06 -37.16
CA ASN A 227 47.26 30.55 -37.28
C ASN A 227 48.05 31.24 -38.42
N PRO A 228 47.56 31.30 -39.67
CA PRO A 228 48.30 31.99 -40.74
C PRO A 228 48.37 33.51 -40.54
N LEU A 229 47.38 34.15 -39.89
CA LEU A 229 47.46 35.58 -39.58
C LEU A 229 48.56 35.87 -38.56
N VAL A 230 48.64 35.07 -37.50
CA VAL A 230 49.67 35.16 -36.46
C VAL A 230 51.04 34.84 -37.04
N ASP A 231 51.15 33.79 -37.87
CA ASP A 231 52.39 33.42 -38.54
C ASP A 231 52.90 34.52 -39.48
N ASN A 232 52.00 35.12 -40.27
CA ASN A 232 52.33 36.25 -41.15
C ASN A 232 52.77 37.48 -40.37
N LEU A 233 52.12 37.79 -39.23
CA LEU A 233 52.49 38.92 -38.38
C LEU A 233 53.87 38.72 -37.74
N ASN A 234 54.14 37.52 -37.22
CA ASN A 234 55.44 37.14 -36.67
C ASN A 234 56.56 37.17 -37.74
N ALA A 235 56.26 36.74 -38.97
CA ALA A 235 57.20 36.81 -40.09
C ALA A 235 57.50 38.25 -40.51
N LEU A 236 56.51 39.15 -40.47
CA LEU A 236 56.69 40.58 -40.72
C LEU A 236 57.53 41.26 -39.63
N GLU A 237 57.33 40.93 -38.36
CA GLU A 237 58.19 41.43 -37.27
C GLU A 237 59.64 40.97 -37.41
N LYS A 238 59.86 39.68 -37.75
CA LYS A 238 61.21 39.15 -37.98
C LYS A 238 61.93 39.81 -39.16
N LYS A 239 61.20 40.21 -40.21
CA LYS A 239 61.78 40.94 -41.36
C LYS A 239 62.08 42.41 -41.06
N LYS A 240 61.53 42.96 -39.97
CA LYS A 240 61.72 44.36 -39.57
C LYS A 240 62.92 44.57 -38.62
N LYS A 241 63.48 43.49 -38.08
CA LYS A 241 64.75 43.46 -37.33
C LYS A 241 65.90 43.11 -38.27
#